data_AF-A0A7H4MDR5-F1
#
_entry.id   AF-A0A7H4MDR5-F1
#
_cell.length_a   1.000
_cell.length_b   1.000
_cell.length_c   1.000
_cell.angle_alpha   90.00
_cell.angle_beta   90.00
_cell.angle_gamma   90.00
#
_symmetry.space_group_name_H-M   'P 1'
#
loop_
_entity.id
_entity.type
_entity.pdbx_description
1 polymer ?
#
loop_
_entity_poly.entity_id
_entity_poly.type
_entity_poly.pdbx_seq_one_letter_code
_entity_poly.pdbx_strand_id
1 'polypeptide(L)'
;MIDKTAFVHPTAIVEEGAVIGSNVHIGPFCIVGANVEIGEGTVLKSHVVVNGHTKIGRDNEIYQFASIGEVNQDLKYAGEPTRVEIGDRNRIRESVTIHRGTVTGRWINKGGQR
;
A
#
# COMPACT_ATOMS: atom_id res chain seq x y z
N MET A 1 6.45 -4.09 12.24
CA MET A 1 6.53 -3.20 13.42
C MET A 1 5.58 -2.04 13.22
N ILE A 2 4.68 -1.81 14.18
CA ILE A 2 3.74 -0.68 14.15
C ILE A 2 4.27 0.39 15.11
N ASP A 3 4.50 1.61 14.62
CA ASP A 3 4.94 2.71 15.47
C ASP A 3 3.88 3.02 16.55
N LYS A 4 4.33 3.36 17.76
CA LYS A 4 3.46 3.65 18.91
C LYS A 4 2.51 4.84 18.71
N THR A 5 2.81 5.72 17.75
CA THR A 5 1.99 6.89 17.41
C THR A 5 1.01 6.61 16.27
N ALA A 6 1.12 5.46 15.61
CA ALA A 6 0.16 5.06 14.59
C ALA A 6 -1.19 4.69 15.21
N PHE A 7 -2.26 5.01 14.49
CA PHE A 7 -3.61 4.59 14.83
C PHE A 7 -4.03 3.45 13.91
N VAL A 8 -4.48 2.34 14.51
CA VAL A 8 -5.10 1.21 13.81
C VAL A 8 -6.50 1.03 14.36
N HIS A 9 -7.51 1.20 13.50
CA HIS A 9 -8.89 0.99 13.89
C HIS A 9 -9.10 -0.46 14.36
N PRO A 10 -9.93 -0.72 15.40
CA PRO A 10 -10.13 -2.09 15.91
C PRO A 10 -10.67 -3.11 14.90
N THR A 11 -11.31 -2.64 13.82
CA THR A 11 -11.83 -3.48 12.73
C THR A 11 -10.88 -3.61 11.55
N ALA A 12 -9.74 -2.91 11.56
CA ALA A 12 -8.70 -3.08 10.56
C ALA A 12 -7.92 -4.36 10.84
N ILE A 13 -7.52 -5.05 9.80
CA ILE A 13 -6.67 -6.24 9.87
C ILE A 13 -5.29 -5.82 9.37
N VAL A 14 -4.31 -5.82 10.27
CA VAL A 14 -2.90 -5.59 9.93
C VAL A 14 -2.16 -6.88 10.26
N GLU A 15 -1.66 -7.56 9.24
CA GLU A 15 -0.92 -8.81 9.43
C GLU A 15 0.43 -8.57 10.10
N GLU A 16 0.87 -9.55 10.90
CA GLU A 16 2.20 -9.53 11.52
C GLU A 16 3.29 -9.48 10.44
N GLY A 17 4.27 -8.59 10.62
CA GLY A 17 5.30 -8.30 9.63
C GLY A 17 5.15 -6.92 8.96
N ALA A 18 3.92 -6.39 8.84
CA ALA A 18 3.69 -5.07 8.26
C ALA A 18 4.48 -3.98 9.02
N VAL A 19 5.00 -2.99 8.29
CA VAL A 19 5.78 -1.88 8.85
C VAL A 19 4.96 -0.59 8.71
N ILE A 20 4.54 -0.04 9.84
CA ILE A 20 3.65 1.12 9.90
C ILE A 20 4.39 2.27 10.58
N GLY A 21 4.61 3.36 9.85
CA GLY A 21 5.32 4.54 10.31
C GLY A 21 4.57 5.38 11.34
N SER A 22 5.24 6.41 11.85
CA SER A 22 4.66 7.36 12.82
C SER A 22 3.44 8.08 12.28
N ASN A 23 2.49 8.39 13.15
CA ASN A 23 1.28 9.15 12.83
C ASN A 23 0.44 8.59 11.65
N VAL A 24 0.66 7.34 11.23
CA VAL A 24 -0.15 6.69 10.21
C VAL A 24 -1.55 6.42 10.78
N HIS A 25 -2.58 6.59 9.95
CA HIS A 25 -3.95 6.30 10.33
C HIS A 25 -4.55 5.22 9.43
N ILE A 26 -4.82 4.05 10.00
CA ILE A 26 -5.48 2.93 9.33
C ILE A 26 -6.92 2.86 9.82
N GLY A 27 -7.85 3.33 8.98
CA GLY A 27 -9.26 3.40 9.32
C GLY A 27 -10.01 2.06 9.23
N PRO A 28 -11.34 2.08 9.45
CA PRO A 28 -12.14 0.87 9.61
C PRO A 28 -12.09 -0.06 8.40
N PHE A 29 -12.06 -1.37 8.66
CA PHE A 29 -12.17 -2.43 7.65
C PHE A 29 -11.09 -2.40 6.56
N CYS A 30 -9.98 -1.72 6.82
CA CYS A 30 -8.79 -1.83 5.99
C CYS A 30 -8.09 -3.17 6.22
N ILE A 31 -7.43 -3.68 5.18
CA ILE A 31 -6.59 -4.88 5.24
C ILE A 31 -5.19 -4.48 4.79
N VAL A 32 -4.18 -4.77 5.62
CA VAL A 32 -2.76 -4.51 5.34
C VAL A 32 -1.97 -5.80 5.50
N GLY A 33 -1.38 -6.28 4.41
CA GLY A 33 -0.62 -7.53 4.38
C GLY A 33 0.78 -7.44 5.01
N ALA A 34 1.35 -8.59 5.35
CA ALA A 34 2.60 -8.70 6.12
C ALA A 34 3.84 -8.06 5.46
N ASN A 35 3.84 -7.88 4.13
CA ASN A 35 4.97 -7.34 3.37
C ASN A 35 4.79 -5.86 2.97
N VAL A 36 3.86 -5.16 3.61
CA VAL A 36 3.54 -3.76 3.33
C VAL A 36 4.32 -2.83 4.25
N GLU A 37 4.88 -1.77 3.68
CA GLU A 37 5.49 -0.65 4.39
C GLU A 37 4.67 0.62 4.12
N ILE A 38 4.18 1.28 5.18
CA ILE A 38 3.42 2.53 5.09
C ILE A 38 4.18 3.65 5.81
N GLY A 39 4.57 4.68 5.05
CA GLY A 39 5.32 5.82 5.54
C GLY A 39 4.51 6.77 6.42
N GLU A 40 5.23 7.57 7.22
CA GLU A 40 4.69 8.51 8.19
C GLU A 40 3.54 9.38 7.65
N GLY A 41 2.52 9.62 8.49
CA GLY A 41 1.42 10.55 8.20
C GLY A 41 0.44 10.08 7.12
N THR A 42 0.68 8.92 6.50
CA THR A 42 -0.24 8.34 5.51
C THR A 42 -1.55 7.90 6.17
N VAL A 43 -2.66 8.13 5.47
CA VAL A 43 -4.02 7.84 5.92
C VAL A 43 -4.69 6.87 4.94
N LEU A 44 -5.12 5.72 5.45
CA LEU A 44 -6.05 4.81 4.79
C LEU A 44 -7.44 5.07 5.39
N LYS A 45 -8.38 5.63 4.60
CA LYS A 45 -9.67 6.13 5.14
C LYS A 45 -10.56 5.00 5.69
N SER A 46 -11.02 4.08 4.86
CA SER A 46 -11.75 2.86 5.27
C SER A 46 -11.81 1.89 4.09
N HIS A 47 -11.98 0.59 4.33
CA HIS A 47 -12.14 -0.40 3.25
C HIS A 47 -11.03 -0.35 2.18
N VAL A 48 -9.80 -0.03 2.58
CA VAL A 48 -8.63 -0.06 1.69
C VAL A 48 -7.96 -1.41 1.84
N VAL A 49 -7.61 -2.03 0.71
CA VAL A 49 -6.80 -3.24 0.68
C VAL A 49 -5.40 -2.88 0.20
N VAL A 50 -4.39 -3.18 1.01
CA VAL A 50 -2.98 -3.06 0.64
C VAL A 50 -2.27 -4.39 0.93
N ASN A 51 -1.66 -5.00 -0.08
CA ASN A 51 -0.96 -6.27 0.09
C ASN A 51 0.28 -6.40 -0.82
N GLY A 52 0.87 -7.59 -0.86
CA GLY A 52 2.09 -7.85 -1.62
C GLY A 52 3.31 -7.14 -1.07
N HIS A 53 4.39 -7.11 -1.85
CA HIS A 53 5.59 -6.34 -1.53
C HIS A 53 5.39 -4.88 -1.93
N THR A 54 4.71 -4.12 -1.07
CA THR A 54 4.26 -2.77 -1.38
C THR A 54 4.87 -1.76 -0.41
N LYS A 55 5.48 -0.72 -0.96
CA LYS A 55 5.96 0.44 -0.18
C LYS A 55 5.13 1.66 -0.54
N ILE A 56 4.59 2.32 0.47
CA ILE A 56 3.85 3.58 0.36
C ILE A 56 4.63 4.63 1.15
N GLY A 57 4.90 5.77 0.53
CA GLY A 57 5.61 6.89 1.15
C GLY A 57 4.80 7.65 2.19
N ARG A 58 5.18 8.90 2.44
CA ARG A 58 4.65 9.75 3.51
C ARG A 58 3.46 10.59 3.07
N ASP A 59 2.61 10.96 4.03
CA ASP A 59 1.51 11.91 3.86
C ASP A 59 0.56 11.60 2.69
N ASN A 60 0.38 10.31 2.37
CA ASN A 60 -0.58 9.89 1.34
C ASN A 60 -2.00 9.86 1.92
N GLU A 61 -3.00 10.17 1.11
CA GLU A 61 -4.41 9.98 1.45
C GLU A 61 -5.04 8.96 0.52
N ILE A 62 -5.45 7.81 1.07
CA ILE A 62 -5.97 6.66 0.32
C ILE A 62 -7.43 6.44 0.71
N TYR A 63 -8.32 6.63 -0.25
CA TYR A 63 -9.76 6.61 -0.07
C TYR A 63 -10.34 5.21 -0.25
N GLN A 64 -11.62 5.08 0.13
CA GLN A 64 -12.30 3.81 0.26
C GLN A 64 -12.36 2.97 -1.03
N PHE A 65 -12.30 1.67 -0.85
CA PHE A 65 -12.37 0.66 -1.92
C PHE A 65 -11.15 0.65 -2.87
N ALA A 66 -10.10 1.41 -2.57
CA ALA A 66 -8.84 1.30 -3.27
C ALA A 66 -8.18 -0.06 -3.00
N SER A 67 -7.59 -0.64 -4.06
CA SER A 67 -6.84 -1.90 -4.01
C SER A 67 -5.41 -1.67 -4.51
N ILE A 68 -4.43 -1.81 -3.62
CA ILE A 68 -3.03 -1.45 -3.86
C ILE A 68 -2.12 -2.65 -3.59
N GLY A 69 -1.22 -2.93 -4.52
CA GLY A 69 -0.29 -4.05 -4.42
C GLY A 69 -0.87 -5.40 -4.82
N GLU A 70 -2.14 -5.44 -5.24
CA GLU A 70 -2.81 -6.67 -5.64
C GLU A 70 -2.16 -7.30 -6.89
N VAL A 71 -2.39 -8.60 -7.08
CA VAL A 71 -2.03 -9.38 -8.26
C VAL A 71 -2.48 -8.65 -9.53
N ASN A 72 -1.57 -8.54 -10.49
CA ASN A 72 -1.89 -7.97 -11.78
C ASN A 72 -2.72 -8.91 -12.65
N GLN A 73 -3.22 -8.35 -13.75
CA GLN A 73 -4.10 -9.04 -14.69
C GLN A 73 -3.34 -9.60 -15.90
N ASP A 74 -2.00 -9.65 -15.86
CA ASP A 74 -1.22 -10.27 -16.91
C ASP A 74 -1.40 -11.79 -16.84
N LEU A 75 -1.83 -12.39 -17.94
CA LEU A 75 -2.06 -13.84 -18.04
C LEU A 75 -0.79 -14.67 -17.80
N LYS A 76 0.38 -14.05 -17.88
CA LYS A 76 1.68 -14.71 -17.64
C LYS A 76 2.13 -14.64 -16.18
N TYR A 77 1.51 -13.80 -15.35
CA TYR A 77 1.89 -13.70 -13.95
C TYR A 77 1.56 -14.99 -13.22
N ALA A 78 2.54 -15.51 -12.47
CA ALA A 78 2.48 -16.83 -11.87
C ALA A 78 2.71 -16.80 -10.34
N GLY A 79 2.55 -15.63 -9.71
CA GLY A 79 2.70 -15.47 -8.27
C GLY A 79 4.08 -15.00 -7.83
N GLU A 80 4.91 -14.51 -8.74
CA GLU A 80 6.24 -14.02 -8.41
C GLU A 80 6.18 -12.81 -7.45
N PRO A 81 7.16 -12.65 -6.55
CA PRO A 81 7.16 -11.58 -5.54
C PRO A 81 7.53 -10.21 -6.13
N THR A 82 6.72 -9.71 -7.06
CA THR A 82 6.86 -8.38 -7.65
C THR A 82 6.36 -7.30 -6.70
N ARG A 83 6.69 -6.03 -6.99
CA ARG A 83 6.58 -4.93 -6.03
C ARG A 83 5.71 -3.78 -6.55
N VAL A 84 5.25 -2.96 -5.61
CA VAL A 84 4.70 -1.62 -5.84
C VAL A 84 5.48 -0.62 -4.98
N GLU A 85 5.82 0.53 -5.56
CA GLU A 85 6.39 1.67 -4.83
C GLU A 85 5.56 2.91 -5.14
N ILE A 86 4.96 3.50 -4.12
CA ILE A 86 4.21 4.75 -4.17
C ILE A 86 4.99 5.80 -3.37
N GLY A 87 5.20 6.97 -3.95
CA GLY A 87 5.90 8.08 -3.30
C GLY A 87 5.07 8.77 -2.22
N ASP A 88 5.34 10.05 -2.01
CA ASP A 88 4.70 10.85 -0.95
C ASP A 88 3.56 11.73 -1.48
N ARG A 89 2.66 12.16 -0.58
CA ARG A 89 1.67 13.23 -0.79
C ARG A 89 0.72 12.98 -1.97
N ASN A 90 0.45 11.72 -2.28
CA ASN A 90 -0.54 11.33 -3.28
C ASN A 90 -1.95 11.35 -2.67
N ARG A 91 -2.94 11.73 -3.48
CA ARG A 91 -4.36 11.55 -3.17
C ARG A 91 -4.91 10.44 -4.05
N ILE A 92 -4.99 9.24 -3.49
CA ILE A 92 -5.48 8.04 -4.17
C ILE A 92 -6.97 7.90 -3.87
N ARG A 93 -7.80 8.24 -4.86
CA ARG A 93 -9.26 8.32 -4.72
C ARG A 93 -9.93 6.95 -4.70
N GLU A 94 -11.24 6.99 -4.50
CA GLU A 94 -12.10 5.82 -4.36
C GLU A 94 -11.92 4.83 -5.51
N SER A 95 -11.92 3.54 -5.18
CA SER A 95 -11.86 2.44 -6.16
C SER A 95 -10.63 2.42 -7.08
N VAL A 96 -9.58 3.19 -6.78
CA VAL A 96 -8.33 3.13 -7.53
C VAL A 96 -7.69 1.75 -7.37
N THR A 97 -7.22 1.18 -8.47
CA THR A 97 -6.46 -0.07 -8.49
C THR A 97 -5.02 0.19 -8.92
N ILE A 98 -4.06 -0.26 -8.12
CA ILE A 98 -2.62 -0.23 -8.43
C ILE A 98 -2.10 -1.64 -8.22
N HIS A 99 -1.94 -2.39 -9.31
CA HIS A 99 -1.43 -3.76 -9.26
C HIS A 99 0.10 -3.81 -9.28
N ARG A 100 0.66 -4.86 -8.68
CA ARG A 100 2.11 -5.13 -8.73
C ARG A 100 2.59 -5.46 -10.15
N GLY A 101 3.86 -5.21 -10.44
CA GLY A 101 4.43 -5.50 -11.76
C GLY A 101 4.48 -7.00 -12.12
N THR A 102 5.05 -7.30 -13.28
CA THR A 102 5.44 -8.66 -13.71
C THR A 102 6.96 -8.76 -13.83
N VAL A 103 7.53 -9.97 -13.73
CA VAL A 103 8.98 -10.17 -13.92
C VAL A 103 9.41 -9.82 -15.35
N THR A 104 8.53 -10.09 -16.32
CA THR A 104 8.75 -9.77 -17.75
C THR A 104 8.51 -8.31 -18.09
N GLY A 105 7.78 -7.58 -17.24
CA GLY A 105 7.62 -6.13 -17.32
C GLY A 105 8.90 -5.42 -16.85
N ARG A 106 9.37 -4.45 -17.63
CA ARG A 106 10.56 -3.68 -17.29
C ARG A 106 10.36 -2.96 -15.95
N TRP A 107 11.25 -3.20 -14.98
CA TRP A 107 11.40 -2.37 -13.79
C TRP A 107 11.90 -0.98 -14.21
N ILE A 108 11.03 0.03 -14.19
CA ILE A 108 11.45 1.42 -14.37
C ILE A 108 11.14 2.18 -13.10
N ASN A 109 12.08 2.14 -12.14
CA ASN A 109 12.20 3.19 -11.13
C ASN A 109 13.50 3.94 -11.39
N LYS A 110 13.40 5.03 -12.16
CA LYS A 110 14.29 6.18 -12.03
C LYS A 110 13.41 7.42 -11.93
N GLY A 111 13.49 8.06 -10.77
CA GLY A 111 12.74 9.26 -10.43
C GLY A 111 12.85 10.32 -11.52
N GLY A 112 11.69 10.81 -11.95
CA GLY A 112 11.55 12.04 -12.70
C GLY A 112 10.99 13.11 -11.77
N GLN A 113 11.86 13.91 -11.17
CA GLN A 113 11.53 15.31 -10.93
C GLN A 113 11.85 16.06 -12.23
N ARG A 114 10.83 16.69 -12.81
CA ARG A 114 10.96 17.88 -13.64
C ARG A 114 10.19 18.98 -12.95
#